data_AF-A0A7R9J706-F1
#
_entry.id   AF-A0A7R9J706-F1
#
_cell.length_a   1.000
_cell.length_b   1.000
_cell.length_c   1.000
_cell.angle_alpha   90.00
_cell.angle_beta   90.00
_cell.angle_gamma   90.00
#
_symmetry.space_group_name_H-M   'P 1'
#
loop_
_entity.id
_entity.type
_entity.pdbx_description
1 polymer ?
#
loop_
_entity_poly.entity_id
_entity_poly.type
_entity_poly.pdbx_seq_one_letter_code
_entity_poly.pdbx_strand_id
1 'polypeptide(L)'
;MTLNYGKISVWFFLAGCLVYLILLLPSCGVNLHLYEYFGVGLLYYSLLNVVFWTCLRGFVLQIAICSTFLGICNAVGVMLLCFSTLPWNIFGCYIFFLSFFHYSEFLAVALNKPDSVAVDSFLLNHSFEYGAAAFASWAEFLIEQWLFPGLKQYYHVSVVGAAMCVGGEVLRKLAMFTARTNFNHVVKSEYEEGHRLVTSGVYAWFRHPSYVGWFYWSLGTQLILVNPVCFLGYTVMSWRFFHDRVWMEEITLLKFFGEDYYRYQQQVGTGLPFIRGYEINPS
;
A
#
# COMPACT_ATOMS: atom_id res chain seq x y z
N MET A 1 0.51 18.08 -25.79
CA MET A 1 1.42 17.73 -24.68
C MET A 1 0.64 16.79 -23.78
N THR A 2 0.93 15.49 -23.80
CA THR A 2 0.28 14.52 -22.91
C THR A 2 0.66 14.85 -21.48
N LEU A 3 -0.33 15.03 -20.59
CA LEU A 3 -0.05 15.32 -19.18
C LEU A 3 0.65 14.11 -18.55
N ASN A 4 1.79 14.35 -17.91
CA ASN A 4 2.48 13.32 -17.13
C ASN A 4 1.86 13.26 -15.73
N TYR A 5 0.86 12.39 -15.55
CA TYR A 5 0.14 12.23 -14.29
C TYR A 5 1.03 11.79 -13.12
N GLY A 6 2.10 11.04 -13.39
CA GLY A 6 3.11 10.70 -12.38
C GLY A 6 3.80 11.95 -11.82
N LYS A 7 4.33 12.80 -12.70
CA LYS A 7 4.97 14.07 -12.31
C LYS A 7 4.00 14.99 -11.56
N ILE A 8 2.74 15.05 -11.99
CA ILE A 8 1.70 15.84 -11.32
C ILE A 8 1.46 15.32 -9.90
N SER A 9 1.31 14.01 -9.72
CA SER A 9 1.12 13.40 -8.40
C SER A 9 2.28 13.68 -7.45
N VAL A 10 3.53 13.68 -7.95
CA VAL A 10 4.73 14.04 -7.16
C VAL A 10 4.64 15.46 -6.63
N TRP A 11 4.29 16.44 -7.48
CA TRP A 11 4.17 17.83 -7.02
C TRP A 11 3.12 17.99 -5.92
N PHE A 12 1.96 17.36 -6.07
CA PHE A 12 0.89 17.45 -5.07
C PHE A 12 1.19 16.66 -3.80
N PHE A 13 1.84 15.50 -3.91
CA PHE A 13 2.32 14.76 -2.73
C PHE A 13 3.34 15.59 -1.94
N LEU A 14 4.34 16.16 -2.63
CA LEU A 14 5.33 17.04 -1.99
C LEU A 14 4.69 18.29 -1.39
N ALA A 15 3.71 18.89 -2.07
CA ALA A 15 2.95 20.01 -1.52
C ALA A 15 2.22 19.62 -0.22
N GLY A 16 1.62 18.43 -0.17
CA GLY A 16 1.06 17.87 1.07
C GLY A 16 2.12 17.72 2.16
N CYS A 17 3.31 17.22 1.81
CA CYS A 17 4.42 17.08 2.75
C CYS A 17 4.95 18.41 3.30
N LEU A 18 4.73 19.55 2.64
CA LEU A 18 5.15 20.87 3.14
C LEU A 18 4.48 21.25 4.47
N VAL A 19 3.37 20.59 4.83
CA VAL A 19 2.78 20.72 6.18
C VAL A 19 3.80 20.39 7.28
N TYR A 20 4.79 19.55 6.99
CA TYR A 20 5.90 19.23 7.87
C TYR A 20 6.62 20.48 8.38
N LEU A 21 6.79 21.52 7.54
CA LEU A 21 7.43 22.77 7.93
C LEU A 21 6.65 23.49 9.03
N ILE A 22 5.31 23.41 8.99
CA ILE A 22 4.42 23.98 10.00
C ILE A 22 4.46 23.11 11.26
N LEU A 23 4.42 21.78 11.11
CA LEU A 23 4.48 20.81 12.20
C LEU A 23 5.85 20.74 12.90
N LEU A 24 6.90 21.33 12.32
CA LEU A 24 8.23 21.44 12.93
C LEU A 24 8.40 22.67 13.84
N LEU A 25 7.56 23.70 13.71
CA LEU A 25 7.55 24.86 14.61
C LEU A 25 7.51 24.50 16.12
N PRO A 26 6.84 23.41 16.55
CA PRO A 26 6.92 22.81 17.88
C PRO A 26 8.33 22.47 18.38
N SER A 27 9.21 22.02 17.48
CA SER A 27 10.61 21.73 17.80
C SER A 27 11.42 23.00 18.13
N CYS A 28 10.84 24.19 17.94
CA CYS A 28 11.36 25.47 18.41
C CYS A 28 10.80 25.89 19.79
N GLY A 29 10.17 24.99 20.55
CA GLY A 29 9.77 25.22 21.95
C GLY A 29 8.27 25.24 22.25
N VAL A 30 7.41 24.76 21.34
CA VAL A 30 5.96 24.61 21.57
C VAL A 30 5.63 23.12 21.64
N ASN A 31 5.13 22.59 22.75
CA ASN A 31 4.70 21.19 22.82
C ASN A 31 3.29 21.06 22.22
N LEU A 32 3.15 20.39 21.07
CA LEU A 32 1.84 20.05 20.52
C LEU A 32 1.32 18.72 21.08
N HIS A 33 0.01 18.67 21.33
CA HIS A 33 -0.71 17.44 21.59
C HIS A 33 -1.04 16.68 20.31
N LEU A 34 -1.27 15.37 20.41
CA LEU A 34 -1.58 14.49 19.27
C LEU A 34 -2.70 15.04 18.38
N TYR A 35 -3.82 15.50 18.98
CA TYR A 35 -4.96 16.03 18.23
C TYR A 35 -4.62 17.31 17.45
N GLU A 36 -3.60 18.05 17.85
CA GLU A 36 -3.17 19.29 17.20
C GLU A 36 -2.40 18.99 15.91
N TYR A 37 -1.58 17.92 15.89
CA TYR A 37 -0.94 17.44 14.65
C TYR A 37 -1.99 17.10 13.57
N PHE A 38 -3.02 16.35 13.97
CA PHE A 38 -4.13 16.01 13.06
C PHE A 38 -4.95 17.24 12.67
N GLY A 39 -5.22 18.15 13.61
CA GLY A 39 -5.96 19.38 13.36
C GLY A 39 -5.27 20.31 12.36
N VAL A 40 -3.95 20.52 12.51
CA VAL A 40 -3.14 21.32 11.56
C VAL A 40 -3.13 20.67 10.19
N GLY A 41 -2.92 19.34 10.12
CA GLY A 41 -2.98 18.59 8.87
C GLY A 41 -4.33 18.73 8.16
N LEU A 42 -5.43 18.60 8.89
CA LEU A 42 -6.79 18.73 8.36
C LEU A 42 -7.07 20.15 7.84
N LEU A 43 -6.71 21.18 8.63
CA LEU A 43 -6.89 22.57 8.21
C LEU A 43 -6.08 22.87 6.94
N TYR A 44 -4.82 22.45 6.89
CA TYR A 44 -3.96 22.62 5.72
C TYR A 44 -4.55 21.93 4.49
N TYR A 45 -5.03 20.69 4.65
CA TYR A 45 -5.71 19.95 3.59
C TYR A 45 -6.97 20.67 3.09
N SER A 46 -7.84 21.14 3.99
CA SER A 46 -9.06 21.86 3.64
C SER A 46 -8.77 23.13 2.85
N LEU A 47 -7.77 23.91 3.27
CA LEU A 47 -7.36 25.13 2.57
C LEU A 47 -6.83 24.84 1.16
N LEU A 48 -5.96 23.82 1.02
CA LEU A 48 -5.47 23.41 -0.30
C LEU A 48 -6.60 22.92 -1.22
N ASN A 49 -7.58 22.18 -0.67
CA ASN A 49 -8.72 21.72 -1.44
C ASN A 49 -9.56 22.88 -1.98
N VAL A 50 -9.78 23.95 -1.21
CA VAL A 50 -10.48 25.16 -1.71
C VAL A 50 -9.76 25.72 -2.95
N VAL A 51 -8.43 25.78 -2.93
CA VAL A 51 -7.62 26.21 -4.08
C VAL A 51 -7.74 25.22 -5.25
N PHE A 52 -7.64 23.92 -4.99
CA PHE A 52 -7.72 22.92 -6.06
C PHE A 52 -9.08 22.91 -6.75
N TRP A 53 -10.17 23.02 -6.00
CA TRP A 53 -11.53 23.08 -6.55
C TRP A 53 -11.77 24.36 -7.38
N THR A 54 -11.01 25.43 -7.16
CA THR A 54 -11.08 26.63 -8.00
C THR A 54 -10.20 26.53 -9.24
N CYS A 55 -8.98 25.98 -9.12
CA CYS A 55 -7.95 26.00 -10.17
C CYS A 55 -7.87 24.73 -11.05
N LEU A 56 -8.31 23.57 -10.57
CA LEU A 56 -8.12 22.27 -11.24
C LEU A 56 -9.46 21.64 -11.62
N ARG A 57 -9.45 20.73 -12.61
CA ARG A 57 -10.65 20.04 -13.11
C ARG A 57 -10.35 18.59 -13.46
N GLY A 58 -11.40 17.77 -13.50
CA GLY A 58 -11.36 16.39 -13.96
C GLY A 58 -10.33 15.53 -13.22
N PHE A 59 -9.61 14.71 -13.97
CA PHE A 59 -8.67 13.74 -13.40
C PHE A 59 -7.50 14.40 -12.65
N VAL A 60 -7.03 15.56 -13.10
CA VAL A 60 -5.94 16.30 -12.42
C VAL A 60 -6.36 16.75 -11.02
N LEU A 61 -7.62 17.18 -10.85
CA LEU A 61 -8.17 17.53 -9.55
C LEU A 61 -8.16 16.30 -8.62
N GLN A 62 -8.60 15.14 -9.11
CA GLN A 62 -8.64 13.92 -8.31
C GLN A 62 -7.24 13.47 -7.87
N ILE A 63 -6.24 13.54 -8.77
CA ILE A 63 -4.84 13.27 -8.44
C ILE A 63 -4.33 14.24 -7.37
N ALA A 64 -4.64 15.54 -7.52
CA ALA A 64 -4.21 16.56 -6.58
C ALA A 64 -4.75 16.30 -5.17
N ILE A 65 -6.06 16.01 -5.06
CA ILE A 65 -6.73 15.70 -3.80
C ILE A 65 -6.09 14.47 -3.13
N CYS A 66 -6.00 13.34 -3.85
CA CYS A 66 -5.49 12.09 -3.29
C CYS A 66 -4.00 12.18 -2.92
N SER A 67 -3.17 12.75 -3.81
CA SER A 67 -1.72 12.86 -3.58
C SER A 67 -1.41 13.79 -2.40
N THR A 68 -2.11 14.93 -2.31
CA THR A 68 -1.94 15.87 -1.19
C THR A 68 -2.40 15.27 0.13
N PHE A 69 -3.54 14.56 0.14
CA PHE A 69 -4.02 13.83 1.32
C PHE A 69 -2.95 12.84 1.82
N LEU A 70 -2.43 12.01 0.91
CA LEU A 70 -1.39 11.03 1.23
C LEU A 70 -0.09 11.69 1.69
N GLY A 71 0.31 12.82 1.08
CA GLY A 71 1.48 13.59 1.50
C GLY A 71 1.35 14.16 2.92
N ILE A 72 0.17 14.68 3.27
CA ILE A 72 -0.12 15.18 4.63
C ILE A 72 -0.11 14.03 5.63
N CYS A 73 -0.78 12.91 5.33
CA CYS A 73 -0.74 11.72 6.17
C CYS A 73 0.70 11.25 6.36
N ASN A 74 1.51 11.20 5.30
CA ASN A 74 2.91 10.81 5.38
C ASN A 74 3.71 11.75 6.28
N ALA A 75 3.56 13.07 6.12
CA ALA A 75 4.22 14.06 6.99
C ALA A 75 3.81 13.93 8.46
N VAL A 76 2.53 13.73 8.75
CA VAL A 76 2.03 13.46 10.11
C VAL A 76 2.63 12.16 10.66
N GLY A 77 2.70 11.10 9.84
CA GLY A 77 3.33 9.84 10.21
C GLY A 77 4.81 9.99 10.59
N VAL A 78 5.59 10.71 9.78
CA VAL A 78 7.00 11.02 10.07
C VAL A 78 7.13 11.86 11.34
N MET A 79 6.25 12.85 11.53
CA MET A 79 6.25 13.68 12.73
C MET A 79 6.05 12.86 14.01
N LEU A 80 5.02 12.02 14.02
CA LEU A 80 4.75 11.16 15.17
C LEU A 80 5.88 10.16 15.39
N LEU A 81 6.41 9.57 14.33
CA LEU A 81 7.53 8.62 14.41
C LEU A 81 8.78 9.24 15.03
N CYS A 82 9.16 10.45 14.60
CA CYS A 82 10.42 11.08 14.99
C CYS A 82 10.33 11.88 16.30
N PHE A 83 9.16 12.45 16.62
CA PHE A 83 9.02 13.42 17.71
C PHE A 83 8.00 13.03 18.79
N SER A 84 7.30 11.90 18.63
CA SER A 84 6.43 11.38 19.68
C SER A 84 7.08 10.26 20.48
N THR A 85 6.49 9.93 21.62
CA THR A 85 6.90 8.83 22.49
C THR A 85 6.05 7.58 22.22
N LEU A 86 6.47 6.43 22.76
CA LEU A 86 5.65 5.22 22.69
C LEU A 86 4.30 5.46 23.38
N PRO A 87 3.19 5.00 22.77
CA PRO A 87 3.09 4.20 21.55
C PRO A 87 2.83 5.02 20.27
N TRP A 88 2.80 6.35 20.36
CA TRP A 88 2.37 7.19 19.25
C TRP A 88 3.39 7.24 18.12
N ASN A 89 4.67 7.02 18.40
CA ASN A 89 5.69 6.85 17.38
C ASN A 89 5.48 5.60 16.51
N ILE A 90 5.05 4.46 17.08
CA ILE A 90 4.72 3.26 16.31
C ILE A 90 3.43 3.46 15.49
N PHE A 91 2.46 4.22 16.00
CA PHE A 91 1.30 4.64 15.21
C PHE A 91 1.70 5.56 14.05
N GLY A 92 2.65 6.47 14.28
CA GLY A 92 3.28 7.28 13.24
C GLY A 92 3.95 6.45 12.15
N CYS A 93 4.70 5.42 12.55
CA CYS A 93 5.30 4.44 11.65
C CYS A 93 4.24 3.77 10.75
N TYR A 94 3.12 3.34 11.34
CA TYR A 94 2.00 2.76 10.61
C TYR A 94 1.42 3.75 9.58
N ILE A 95 1.14 4.99 9.96
CA ILE A 95 0.61 6.01 9.04
C ILE A 95 1.60 6.27 7.90
N PHE A 96 2.90 6.34 8.20
CA PHE A 96 3.95 6.50 7.20
C PHE A 96 3.89 5.40 6.14
N PHE A 97 3.91 4.13 6.56
CA PHE A 97 3.87 3.00 5.61
C PHE A 97 2.56 2.92 4.84
N LEU A 98 1.42 3.16 5.50
CA LEU A 98 0.10 3.14 4.87
C LEU A 98 0.00 4.21 3.77
N SER A 99 0.35 5.45 4.10
CA SER A 99 0.30 6.57 3.15
C SER A 99 1.31 6.39 2.01
N PHE A 100 2.51 5.92 2.32
CA PHE A 100 3.54 5.66 1.30
C PHE A 100 3.11 4.56 0.34
N PHE A 101 2.58 3.43 0.84
CA PHE A 101 2.10 2.32 0.01
C PHE A 101 1.08 2.79 -1.04
N HIS A 102 0.04 3.51 -0.60
CA HIS A 102 -1.01 3.98 -1.51
C HIS A 102 -0.49 4.98 -2.55
N TYR A 103 0.41 5.88 -2.14
CA TYR A 103 0.99 6.85 -3.05
C TYR A 103 1.94 6.20 -4.07
N SER A 104 2.82 5.33 -3.59
CA SER A 104 3.83 4.65 -4.39
C SER A 104 3.20 3.67 -5.40
N GLU A 105 2.04 3.09 -5.08
CA GLU A 105 1.26 2.30 -6.05
C GLU A 105 0.77 3.13 -7.23
N PHE A 106 0.12 4.28 -6.96
CA PHE A 106 -0.30 5.17 -8.04
C PHE A 106 0.88 5.60 -8.89
N LEU A 107 1.98 6.00 -8.25
CA LEU A 107 3.18 6.44 -8.94
C LEU A 107 3.79 5.32 -9.79
N ALA A 108 3.86 4.10 -9.27
CA ALA A 108 4.36 2.95 -10.01
C ALA A 108 3.48 2.62 -11.23
N VAL A 109 2.15 2.74 -11.14
CA VAL A 109 1.27 2.61 -12.32
C VAL A 109 1.52 3.72 -13.32
N ALA A 110 1.59 4.97 -12.86
CA ALA A 110 1.80 6.13 -13.73
C ALA A 110 3.13 6.05 -14.49
N LEU A 111 4.17 5.44 -13.90
CA LEU A 111 5.48 5.27 -14.52
C LEU A 111 5.56 4.06 -15.46
N ASN A 112 4.86 2.96 -15.15
CA ASN A 112 4.97 1.71 -15.90
C ASN A 112 3.87 1.51 -16.94
N LYS A 113 2.69 2.11 -16.73
CA LYS A 113 1.49 1.93 -17.56
C LYS A 113 0.60 3.20 -17.57
N PRO A 114 1.12 4.33 -18.07
CA PRO A 114 0.45 5.64 -17.99
C PRO A 114 -0.93 5.67 -18.66
N ASP A 115 -1.17 4.86 -19.69
CA ASP A 115 -2.46 4.85 -20.42
C ASP A 115 -3.61 4.23 -19.60
N SER A 116 -3.29 3.51 -18.53
CA SER A 116 -4.28 2.85 -17.65
C SER A 116 -4.38 3.47 -16.26
N VAL A 117 -3.65 4.56 -16.00
CA VAL A 117 -3.64 5.16 -14.66
C VAL A 117 -5.01 5.79 -14.37
N ALA A 118 -5.55 5.47 -13.21
CA ALA A 118 -6.84 5.96 -12.74
C ALA A 118 -6.73 6.36 -11.26
N VAL A 119 -7.78 6.97 -10.72
CA VAL A 119 -7.83 7.29 -9.28
C VAL A 119 -7.77 6.01 -8.45
N ASP A 120 -8.38 4.93 -8.94
CA ASP A 120 -8.35 3.63 -8.27
C ASP A 120 -6.93 3.02 -8.20
N SER A 121 -5.98 3.51 -9.00
CA SER A 121 -4.56 3.12 -8.91
C SER A 121 -3.92 3.52 -7.57
N PHE A 122 -4.51 4.44 -6.79
CA PHE A 122 -4.07 4.70 -5.41
C PHE A 122 -4.47 3.58 -4.44
N LEU A 123 -5.41 2.70 -4.81
CA LEU A 123 -5.96 1.63 -3.97
C LEU A 123 -6.58 2.08 -2.63
N LEU A 124 -6.96 3.35 -2.51
CA LEU A 124 -7.50 3.95 -1.28
C LEU A 124 -8.82 3.33 -0.82
N ASN A 125 -9.68 2.94 -1.77
CA ASN A 125 -11.03 2.44 -1.48
C ASN A 125 -11.39 1.29 -2.41
N HIS A 126 -10.65 0.18 -2.31
CA HIS A 126 -10.84 -0.97 -3.21
C HIS A 126 -11.90 -1.96 -2.71
N SER A 127 -12.32 -1.91 -1.43
CA SER A 127 -13.45 -2.68 -0.91
C SER A 127 -13.95 -2.15 0.45
N PHE A 128 -15.20 -2.47 0.79
CA PHE A 128 -15.76 -2.16 2.12
C PHE A 128 -15.01 -2.89 3.23
N GLU A 129 -14.64 -4.15 2.97
CA GLU A 129 -13.89 -5.01 3.89
C GLU A 129 -12.52 -4.42 4.23
N TYR A 130 -11.85 -3.80 3.25
CA TYR A 130 -10.59 -3.09 3.50
C TYR A 130 -10.78 -1.94 4.48
N GLY A 131 -11.80 -1.10 4.27
CA GLY A 131 -12.13 -0.01 5.17
C GLY A 131 -12.45 -0.53 6.57
N ALA A 132 -13.31 -1.54 6.69
CA ALA A 132 -13.68 -2.16 7.95
C ALA A 132 -12.46 -2.74 8.70
N ALA A 133 -11.54 -3.39 7.98
CA ALA A 133 -10.30 -3.92 8.56
C ALA A 133 -9.39 -2.80 9.09
N ALA A 134 -9.23 -1.71 8.34
CA ALA A 134 -8.46 -0.54 8.79
C ALA A 134 -9.06 0.07 10.05
N PHE A 135 -10.38 0.31 10.08
CA PHE A 135 -11.07 0.81 11.27
C PHE A 135 -10.95 -0.14 12.47
N ALA A 136 -11.07 -1.46 12.25
CA ALA A 136 -10.87 -2.45 13.29
C ALA A 136 -9.45 -2.39 13.87
N SER A 137 -8.42 -2.23 13.03
CA SER A 137 -7.02 -2.10 13.48
C SER A 137 -6.80 -0.86 14.34
N TRP A 138 -7.44 0.27 13.99
CA TRP A 138 -7.35 1.50 14.77
C TRP A 138 -8.11 1.38 16.09
N ALA A 139 -9.29 0.77 16.06
CA ALA A 139 -10.08 0.50 17.25
C ALA A 139 -9.34 -0.41 18.22
N GLU A 140 -8.78 -1.53 17.74
CA GLU A 140 -7.97 -2.44 18.55
C GLU A 140 -6.78 -1.70 19.17
N PHE A 141 -6.02 -0.95 18.37
CA PHE A 141 -4.87 -0.20 18.87
C PHE A 141 -5.25 0.75 20.01
N LEU A 142 -6.33 1.54 19.82
CA LEU A 142 -6.78 2.52 20.81
C LEU A 142 -7.36 1.87 22.07
N ILE A 143 -8.16 0.81 21.91
CA ILE A 143 -8.77 0.07 23.02
C ILE A 143 -7.68 -0.62 23.85
N GLU A 144 -6.73 -1.30 23.19
CA GLU A 144 -5.62 -1.95 23.88
C GLU A 144 -4.66 -0.95 24.51
N GLN A 145 -4.43 0.20 23.89
CA GLN A 145 -3.64 1.26 24.53
C GLN A 145 -4.32 1.79 25.79
N TRP A 146 -5.65 1.85 25.82
CA TRP A 146 -6.41 2.28 26.98
C TRP A 146 -6.47 1.22 28.09
N LEU A 147 -6.72 -0.05 27.74
CA LEU A 147 -6.86 -1.15 28.69
C LEU A 147 -5.53 -1.78 29.13
N PHE A 148 -4.57 -1.89 28.20
CA PHE A 148 -3.32 -2.64 28.33
C PHE A 148 -2.12 -1.86 27.77
N PRO A 149 -1.80 -0.66 28.30
CA PRO A 149 -0.77 0.22 27.72
C PRO A 149 0.63 -0.43 27.64
N GLY A 150 0.91 -1.42 28.49
CA GLY A 150 2.17 -2.20 28.45
C GLY A 150 2.34 -3.02 27.16
N LEU A 151 1.25 -3.43 26.50
CA LEU A 151 1.31 -4.20 25.25
C LEU A 151 1.94 -3.38 24.11
N LYS A 152 1.62 -2.09 24.01
CA LYS A 152 2.15 -1.22 22.96
C LYS A 152 3.60 -0.78 23.20
N GLN A 153 4.21 -1.20 24.31
CA GLN A 153 5.62 -0.95 24.63
C GLN A 153 6.58 -1.98 24.00
N TYR A 154 6.07 -3.09 23.44
CA TYR A 154 6.90 -4.11 22.76
C TYR A 154 7.40 -3.63 21.39
N TYR A 155 8.18 -2.55 21.37
CA TYR A 155 8.64 -1.87 20.16
C TYR A 155 9.44 -2.78 19.21
N HIS A 156 10.10 -3.81 19.73
CA HIS A 156 10.79 -4.81 18.90
C HIS A 156 9.85 -5.50 17.91
N VAL A 157 8.61 -5.79 18.30
CA VAL A 157 7.58 -6.35 17.41
C VAL A 157 7.26 -5.36 16.30
N SER A 158 7.18 -4.07 16.66
CA SER A 158 6.95 -3.00 15.70
C SER A 158 8.10 -2.86 14.68
N VAL A 159 9.36 -3.02 15.12
CA VAL A 159 10.53 -3.03 14.24
C VAL A 159 10.50 -4.20 13.25
N VAL A 160 10.09 -5.39 13.70
CA VAL A 160 9.88 -6.54 12.80
C VAL A 160 8.79 -6.23 11.78
N GLY A 161 7.67 -5.63 12.23
CA GLY A 161 6.60 -5.18 11.34
C GLY A 161 7.08 -4.16 10.30
N ALA A 162 7.88 -3.18 10.71
CA ALA A 162 8.46 -2.18 9.81
C ALA A 162 9.38 -2.83 8.77
N ALA A 163 10.23 -3.78 9.18
CA ALA A 163 11.09 -4.53 8.26
C ALA A 163 10.26 -5.34 7.25
N MET A 164 9.16 -5.97 7.69
CA MET A 164 8.22 -6.67 6.81
C MET A 164 7.54 -5.72 5.82
N CYS A 165 7.10 -4.54 6.27
CA CYS A 165 6.54 -3.51 5.39
C CYS A 165 7.55 -3.05 4.35
N VAL A 166 8.81 -2.78 4.73
CA VAL A 166 9.87 -2.41 3.77
C VAL A 166 10.08 -3.51 2.74
N GLY A 167 10.25 -4.77 3.18
CA GLY A 167 10.46 -5.91 2.29
C GLY A 167 9.29 -6.13 1.33
N GLY A 168 8.06 -6.08 1.86
CA GLY A 168 6.84 -6.23 1.07
C GLY A 168 6.64 -5.10 0.05
N GLU A 169 6.90 -3.87 0.46
CA GLU A 169 6.86 -2.68 -0.39
C GLU A 169 7.86 -2.79 -1.53
N VAL A 170 9.12 -3.11 -1.23
CA VAL A 170 10.17 -3.27 -2.25
C VAL A 170 9.82 -4.38 -3.22
N LEU A 171 9.44 -5.57 -2.73
CA LEU A 171 9.10 -6.71 -3.59
C LEU A 171 7.93 -6.40 -4.52
N ARG A 172 6.89 -5.74 -3.99
CA ARG A 172 5.71 -5.35 -4.77
C ARG A 172 6.07 -4.39 -5.90
N LYS A 173 6.86 -3.35 -5.61
CA LYS A 173 7.26 -2.35 -6.62
C LYS A 173 8.19 -2.98 -7.64
N LEU A 174 9.15 -3.80 -7.21
CA LEU A 174 10.00 -4.55 -8.14
C LEU A 174 9.18 -5.44 -9.08
N ALA A 175 8.11 -6.09 -8.59
CA ALA A 175 7.21 -6.86 -9.45
C ALA A 175 6.53 -5.97 -10.51
N MET A 176 6.00 -4.80 -10.12
CA MET A 176 5.39 -3.86 -11.05
C MET A 176 6.38 -3.35 -12.10
N PHE A 177 7.60 -2.97 -11.70
CA PHE A 177 8.64 -2.50 -12.63
C PHE A 177 9.22 -3.61 -13.51
N THR A 178 9.19 -4.87 -13.06
CA THR A 178 9.63 -6.03 -13.85
C THR A 178 8.58 -6.42 -14.89
N ALA A 179 7.30 -6.47 -14.49
CA ALA A 179 6.21 -6.82 -15.40
C ALA A 179 5.78 -5.66 -16.33
N ARG A 180 5.99 -4.41 -15.90
CA ARG A 180 5.63 -3.18 -16.62
C ARG A 180 4.19 -3.20 -17.13
N THR A 181 3.98 -3.13 -18.45
CA THR A 181 2.67 -3.13 -19.10
C THR A 181 1.90 -4.44 -18.92
N ASN A 182 2.59 -5.53 -18.56
CA ASN A 182 1.98 -6.83 -18.25
C ASN A 182 1.40 -6.87 -16.82
N PHE A 183 1.75 -5.92 -15.94
CA PHE A 183 1.15 -5.81 -14.61
C PHE A 183 -0.23 -5.18 -14.68
N ASN A 184 -1.22 -5.76 -13.97
CA ASN A 184 -2.57 -5.22 -13.88
C ASN A 184 -3.12 -5.36 -12.46
N HIS A 185 -3.80 -4.31 -11.99
CA HIS A 185 -4.48 -4.32 -10.68
C HIS A 185 -5.75 -5.18 -10.66
N VAL A 186 -6.29 -5.50 -11.84
CA VAL A 186 -7.46 -6.37 -12.03
C VAL A 186 -7.00 -7.60 -12.80
N VAL A 187 -7.45 -8.78 -12.36
CA VAL A 187 -7.20 -10.03 -13.10
C VAL A 187 -7.86 -9.90 -14.47
N LYS A 188 -7.06 -10.02 -15.53
CA LYS A 188 -7.56 -9.91 -16.89
C LYS A 188 -8.23 -11.21 -17.30
N SER A 189 -9.44 -11.12 -17.82
CA SER A 189 -10.18 -12.24 -18.44
C SER A 189 -9.91 -12.38 -19.93
N GLU A 190 -9.38 -11.34 -20.57
CA GLU A 190 -9.15 -11.28 -22.02
C GLU A 190 -7.68 -11.00 -22.35
N TYR A 191 -7.20 -11.60 -23.44
CA TYR A 191 -5.84 -11.42 -23.93
C TYR A 191 -5.71 -10.05 -24.60
N GLU A 192 -4.73 -9.24 -24.20
CA GLU A 192 -4.37 -7.99 -24.86
C GLU A 192 -3.15 -8.20 -25.76
N GLU A 193 -3.17 -7.58 -26.94
CA GLU A 193 -2.04 -7.57 -27.87
C GLU A 193 -0.77 -7.04 -27.18
N GLY A 194 0.28 -7.87 -27.16
CA GLY A 194 1.55 -7.54 -26.49
C GLY A 194 1.70 -8.08 -25.06
N HIS A 195 0.70 -8.75 -24.50
CA HIS A 195 0.82 -9.45 -23.21
C HIS A 195 1.82 -10.62 -23.33
N ARG A 196 2.89 -10.60 -22.55
CA ARG A 196 3.93 -11.64 -22.54
C ARG A 196 4.07 -12.25 -21.15
N LEU A 197 4.40 -13.53 -21.12
CA LEU A 197 4.76 -14.21 -19.89
C LEU A 197 6.11 -13.69 -19.38
N VAL A 198 6.12 -13.19 -18.13
CA VAL A 198 7.31 -12.67 -17.46
C VAL A 198 7.79 -13.68 -16.42
N THR A 199 9.00 -14.21 -16.61
CA THR A 199 9.62 -15.23 -15.73
C THR A 199 10.98 -14.80 -15.17
N SER A 200 11.42 -13.57 -15.45
CA SER A 200 12.73 -13.03 -15.03
C SER A 200 12.62 -12.07 -13.84
N GLY A 201 13.76 -11.73 -13.24
CA GLY A 201 13.79 -10.84 -12.07
C GLY A 201 13.09 -11.47 -10.87
N VAL A 202 12.25 -10.70 -10.16
CA VAL A 202 11.50 -11.21 -9.00
C VAL A 202 10.49 -12.32 -9.36
N TYR A 203 10.10 -12.42 -10.63
CA TYR A 203 9.27 -13.52 -11.11
C TYR A 203 10.04 -14.85 -11.18
N ALA A 204 11.38 -14.83 -11.23
CA ALA A 204 12.15 -16.07 -11.12
C ALA A 204 12.10 -16.68 -9.69
N TRP A 205 11.71 -15.89 -8.68
CA TRP A 205 11.63 -16.34 -7.28
C TRP A 205 10.22 -16.78 -6.90
N PHE A 206 9.21 -16.04 -7.35
CA PHE A 206 7.81 -16.29 -7.05
C PHE A 206 6.98 -16.06 -8.31
N ARG A 207 5.94 -16.87 -8.54
CA ARG A 207 5.01 -16.63 -9.65
C ARG A 207 4.17 -15.37 -9.47
N HIS A 208 3.90 -15.01 -8.21
CA HIS A 208 3.05 -13.87 -7.84
C HIS A 208 3.75 -12.90 -6.88
N PRO A 209 4.92 -12.32 -7.24
CA PRO A 209 5.76 -11.56 -6.31
C PRO A 209 5.05 -10.29 -5.79
N SER A 210 4.17 -9.68 -6.58
CA SER A 210 3.34 -8.54 -6.14
C SER A 210 2.37 -8.92 -5.02
N TYR A 211 1.81 -10.14 -5.06
CA TYR A 211 0.90 -10.65 -4.03
C TYR A 211 1.66 -11.06 -2.78
N VAL A 212 2.84 -11.66 -2.93
CA VAL A 212 3.76 -11.94 -1.81
C VAL A 212 4.12 -10.64 -1.09
N GLY A 213 4.51 -9.61 -1.85
CA GLY A 213 4.84 -8.30 -1.28
C GLY A 213 3.68 -7.68 -0.53
N TRP A 214 2.47 -7.68 -1.11
CA TRP A 214 1.28 -7.16 -0.45
C TRP A 214 0.91 -7.98 0.79
N PHE A 215 0.92 -9.30 0.72
CA PHE A 215 0.60 -10.18 1.85
C PHE A 215 1.50 -9.89 3.05
N TYR A 216 2.83 -9.90 2.89
CA TYR A 216 3.71 -9.63 4.04
C TYR A 216 3.68 -8.17 4.49
N TRP A 217 3.44 -7.22 3.57
CA TRP A 217 3.24 -5.82 3.94
C TRP A 217 1.99 -5.66 4.83
N SER A 218 0.86 -6.28 4.47
CA SER A 218 -0.39 -6.12 5.24
C SER A 218 -0.26 -6.69 6.65
N LEU A 219 0.39 -7.85 6.80
CA LEU A 219 0.74 -8.44 8.09
C LEU A 219 1.70 -7.56 8.89
N GLY A 220 2.71 -7.00 8.21
CA GLY A 220 3.67 -6.07 8.79
C GLY A 220 3.01 -4.85 9.43
N THR A 221 1.95 -4.31 8.82
CA THR A 221 1.21 -3.17 9.39
C THR A 221 0.61 -3.47 10.75
N GLN A 222 0.13 -4.69 10.98
CA GLN A 222 -0.47 -5.08 12.26
C GLN A 222 0.59 -5.38 13.32
N LEU A 223 1.76 -5.88 12.91
CA LEU A 223 2.92 -5.99 13.79
C LEU A 223 3.47 -4.62 14.21
N ILE A 224 3.48 -3.63 13.31
CA ILE A 224 3.83 -2.24 13.65
C ILE A 224 2.96 -1.72 14.80
N LEU A 225 1.65 -1.95 14.73
CA LEU A 225 0.68 -1.56 15.75
C LEU A 225 0.68 -2.47 16.98
N VAL A 226 1.41 -3.58 16.95
CA VAL A 226 1.40 -4.62 17.99
C VAL A 226 -0.04 -5.07 18.28
N ASN A 227 -0.82 -5.31 17.23
CA ASN A 227 -2.24 -5.69 17.28
C ASN A 227 -2.38 -7.21 17.09
N PRO A 228 -2.50 -8.02 18.17
CA PRO A 228 -2.56 -9.47 18.05
C PRO A 228 -3.82 -9.98 17.34
N VAL A 229 -4.98 -9.35 17.56
CA VAL A 229 -6.26 -9.81 16.99
C VAL A 229 -6.33 -9.47 15.51
N CYS A 230 -6.06 -8.22 15.14
CA CYS A 230 -6.02 -7.82 13.73
C CYS A 230 -4.88 -8.49 12.97
N PHE A 231 -3.75 -8.83 13.61
CA PHE A 231 -2.71 -9.62 12.92
C PHE A 231 -3.26 -10.98 12.44
N LEU A 232 -3.98 -11.71 13.30
CA LEU A 232 -4.63 -12.96 12.90
C LEU A 232 -5.72 -12.73 11.84
N GLY A 233 -6.55 -11.70 12.04
CA GLY A 233 -7.61 -11.34 11.08
C GLY A 233 -7.05 -11.01 9.69
N TYR A 234 -6.05 -10.14 9.62
CA TYR A 234 -5.36 -9.77 8.38
C TYR A 234 -4.69 -10.97 7.73
N THR A 235 -4.11 -11.88 8.52
CA THR A 235 -3.50 -13.13 8.01
C THR A 235 -4.53 -13.99 7.31
N VAL A 236 -5.65 -14.31 7.97
CA VAL A 236 -6.69 -15.18 7.40
C VAL A 236 -7.35 -14.53 6.19
N MET A 237 -7.70 -13.24 6.28
CA MET A 237 -8.40 -12.53 5.21
C MET A 237 -7.51 -12.32 3.99
N SER A 238 -6.26 -11.88 4.19
CA SER A 238 -5.31 -11.72 3.07
C SER A 238 -4.98 -13.06 2.43
N TRP A 239 -4.81 -14.12 3.22
CA TRP A 239 -4.52 -15.46 2.70
C TRP A 239 -5.66 -15.96 1.82
N ARG A 240 -6.91 -15.87 2.29
CA ARG A 240 -8.08 -16.31 1.52
C ARG A 240 -8.24 -15.49 0.24
N PHE A 241 -8.08 -14.17 0.32
CA PHE A 241 -8.15 -13.29 -0.83
C PHE A 241 -7.12 -13.68 -1.90
N PHE A 242 -5.86 -13.88 -1.52
CA PHE A 242 -4.83 -14.26 -2.49
C PHE A 242 -4.94 -15.70 -2.96
N HIS A 243 -5.45 -16.62 -2.13
CA HIS A 243 -5.73 -17.99 -2.55
C HIS A 243 -6.69 -18.00 -3.74
N ASP A 244 -7.86 -17.38 -3.58
CA ASP A 244 -8.91 -17.37 -4.58
C ASP A 244 -8.47 -16.61 -5.84
N ARG A 245 -7.74 -15.51 -5.64
CA ARG A 245 -7.23 -14.68 -6.73
C ARG A 245 -6.16 -15.37 -7.55
N VAL A 246 -5.16 -15.97 -6.90
CA VAL A 246 -4.09 -16.74 -7.56
C VAL A 246 -4.70 -17.89 -8.36
N TRP A 247 -5.63 -18.63 -7.78
CA TRP A 247 -6.32 -19.72 -8.48
C TRP A 247 -6.98 -19.25 -9.79
N MET A 248 -7.80 -18.19 -9.73
CA MET A 248 -8.49 -17.65 -10.90
C MET A 248 -7.54 -17.07 -11.95
N GLU A 249 -6.48 -16.39 -11.51
CA GLU A 249 -5.49 -15.81 -12.39
C GLU A 249 -4.67 -16.87 -13.12
N GLU A 250 -4.24 -17.93 -12.43
CA GLU A 250 -3.46 -19.01 -13.05
C GLU A 250 -4.27 -19.80 -14.08
N ILE A 251 -5.58 -19.98 -13.90
CA ILE A 251 -6.45 -20.53 -14.95
C ILE A 251 -6.36 -19.68 -16.23
N THR A 252 -6.33 -18.37 -16.07
CA THR A 252 -6.32 -17.44 -17.20
C THR A 252 -4.94 -17.38 -17.85
N LEU A 253 -3.87 -17.40 -17.06
CA LEU A 253 -2.50 -17.46 -17.54
C LEU A 253 -2.22 -18.76 -18.32
N LEU A 254 -2.77 -19.89 -17.88
CA LEU A 254 -2.72 -21.14 -18.63
C LEU A 254 -3.48 -21.06 -19.96
N LYS A 255 -4.64 -20.40 -20.00
CA LYS A 255 -5.37 -20.16 -21.26
C LYS A 255 -4.56 -19.28 -22.22
N PHE A 256 -3.81 -18.30 -21.71
CA PHE A 256 -3.05 -17.37 -22.54
C PHE A 256 -1.73 -17.95 -23.05
N PHE A 257 -1.00 -18.68 -22.20
CA PHE A 257 0.38 -19.09 -22.48
C PHE A 257 0.58 -20.61 -22.52
N GLY A 258 -0.45 -21.39 -22.19
CA GLY A 258 -0.45 -22.85 -22.31
C GLY A 258 0.74 -23.52 -21.61
N GLU A 259 1.48 -24.30 -22.40
CA GLU A 259 2.62 -25.10 -21.96
C GLU A 259 3.74 -24.27 -21.34
N ASP A 260 3.96 -23.02 -21.79
CA ASP A 260 5.01 -22.17 -21.23
C ASP A 260 4.72 -21.80 -19.77
N TYR A 261 3.45 -21.51 -19.45
CA TYR A 261 3.06 -21.26 -18.07
C TYR A 261 3.07 -22.52 -17.22
N TYR A 262 2.64 -23.66 -17.79
CA TYR A 262 2.72 -24.95 -17.11
C TYR A 262 4.16 -25.29 -16.69
N ARG A 263 5.13 -25.15 -17.60
CA ARG A 263 6.56 -25.35 -17.27
C ARG A 263 7.05 -24.40 -16.20
N TYR A 264 6.60 -23.15 -16.23
CA TYR A 264 6.92 -22.17 -15.20
C TYR A 264 6.33 -22.55 -13.83
N GLN A 265 5.11 -23.10 -13.77
CA GLN A 265 4.52 -23.64 -12.55
C GLN A 265 5.34 -24.78 -11.92
N GLN A 266 5.99 -25.61 -12.75
CA GLN A 266 6.86 -26.70 -12.26
C GLN A 266 8.18 -26.20 -11.67
N GLN A 267 8.63 -25.00 -12.04
CA GLN A 267 9.95 -24.48 -11.66
C GLN A 267 9.89 -23.48 -10.51
N VAL A 268 8.82 -22.69 -10.43
CA VAL A 268 8.71 -21.56 -9.52
C VAL A 268 7.41 -21.67 -8.72
N GLY A 269 7.48 -21.58 -7.39
CA GLY A 269 6.29 -21.60 -6.52
C GLY A 269 5.54 -20.26 -6.50
N THR A 270 4.33 -20.23 -5.94
CA THR A 270 3.55 -18.99 -5.80
C THR A 270 4.23 -17.95 -4.89
N GLY A 271 4.98 -18.43 -3.89
CA GLY A 271 5.63 -17.64 -2.84
C GLY A 271 4.76 -17.37 -1.62
N LEU A 272 3.48 -17.74 -1.66
CA LEU A 272 2.55 -17.58 -0.55
C LEU A 272 2.41 -18.91 0.21
N PRO A 273 2.41 -18.89 1.56
CA PRO A 273 2.37 -20.11 2.36
C PRO A 273 1.07 -20.87 2.09
N PHE A 274 1.17 -22.18 1.80
CA PHE A 274 0.03 -23.08 1.55
C PHE A 274 -0.88 -22.73 0.36
N ILE A 275 -0.49 -21.81 -0.53
CA ILE A 275 -1.23 -21.51 -1.76
C ILE A 275 -0.49 -22.14 -2.93
N ARG A 276 -1.06 -23.20 -3.52
CA ARG A 276 -0.43 -23.92 -4.65
C ARG A 276 -0.73 -23.30 -6.02
N GLY A 277 -1.83 -22.55 -6.11
CA GLY A 277 -2.36 -22.05 -7.38
C GLY A 277 -3.18 -23.11 -8.11
N TYR A 278 -3.37 -22.93 -9.43
CA TYR A 278 -4.16 -23.86 -10.23
C TYR A 278 -3.29 -25.01 -10.73
N GLU A 279 -3.47 -26.20 -10.16
CA GLU A 279 -2.75 -27.40 -10.58
C GLU A 279 -3.53 -28.16 -11.65
N ILE A 280 -2.90 -28.41 -12.79
CA ILE A 280 -3.43 -29.34 -13.80
C ILE A 280 -3.17 -30.75 -13.27
N ASN A 281 -4.21 -31.46 -12.84
CA ASN A 281 -4.08 -32.89 -12.55
C ASN A 281 -3.75 -33.62 -13.86
N PRO A 282 -2.59 -34.30 -13.97
CA PRO A 282 -2.35 -35.18 -15.09
C PRO A 282 -3.37 -36.32 -15.01
N SER A 283 -4.28 -36.35 -15.97
CA SER A 283 -5.18 -37.49 -16.22
C SER A 283 -4.39 -38.73 -16.58
#